data_AF-Q5BXA8-F1
#
_entry.id   AF-Q5BXA8-F1
#
_cell.length_a   1.000
_cell.length_b   1.000
_cell.length_c   1.000
_cell.angle_alpha   90.00
_cell.angle_beta   90.00
_cell.angle_gamma   90.00
#
_symmetry.space_group_name_H-M   'P 1'
#
loop_
_entity.id
_entity.type
_entity.pdbx_description
1 polymer ?
#
loop_
_entity_poly.entity_id
_entity_poly.type
_entity_poly.pdbx_seq_one_letter_code
_entity_poly.pdbx_strand_id
1 'polypeptide(L)'
;ASVFLSRVKASKTAEVIQVSVKQKIKPRPQGLNTVEMLRVASAGLGIGPHDAMAVAERLYTSGYINYPRTETTAYPNTFDLRGLLQQQVNSPVWGDLAREVLHNGLTPPRAGHDAGDHPPIAPMRFASSQDLGHESYRLYEYIVQHFIATIMPDCCYEQTQVTV
;
A
#
# COMPACT_ATOMS: atom_id res chain seq x y z
N ALA A 1 -25.32 -2.35 -34.12
CA ALA A 1 -25.64 -3.31 -33.04
C ALA A 1 -26.52 -4.49 -33.52
N SER A 2 -27.67 -4.23 -34.18
CA SER A 2 -28.64 -5.28 -34.60
C SER A 2 -28.05 -6.41 -35.47
N VAL A 3 -27.15 -6.10 -36.42
CA VAL A 3 -26.58 -7.08 -37.36
C VAL A 3 -25.64 -8.11 -36.72
N PHE A 4 -24.84 -7.72 -35.72
CA PHE A 4 -23.96 -8.68 -35.03
C PHE A 4 -24.76 -9.57 -34.08
N LEU A 5 -25.72 -8.97 -33.36
CA LEU A 5 -26.61 -9.72 -32.47
C LEU A 5 -27.39 -10.79 -33.23
N SER A 6 -27.99 -10.45 -34.38
CA SER A 6 -28.76 -11.42 -35.16
C SER A 6 -27.93 -12.61 -35.65
N ARG A 7 -26.63 -12.42 -35.91
CA ARG A 7 -25.71 -13.49 -36.34
C ARG A 7 -25.32 -14.46 -35.22
N VAL A 8 -25.27 -14.01 -33.98
CA VAL A 8 -24.80 -14.84 -32.85
C VAL A 8 -25.92 -15.28 -31.90
N LYS A 9 -27.11 -14.67 -31.98
CA LYS A 9 -28.22 -14.91 -31.05
C LYS A 9 -28.66 -16.37 -30.97
N ALA A 10 -28.54 -17.13 -32.07
CA ALA A 10 -28.93 -18.54 -32.11
C ALA A 10 -27.78 -19.51 -31.78
N SER A 11 -26.54 -19.03 -31.67
CA SER A 11 -25.37 -19.85 -31.39
C SER A 11 -25.40 -20.37 -29.95
N LYS A 12 -25.27 -21.69 -29.78
CA LYS A 12 -25.27 -22.36 -28.46
C LYS A 12 -23.89 -22.80 -28.00
N THR A 13 -22.91 -22.67 -28.88
CA THR A 13 -21.52 -23.08 -28.68
C THR A 13 -20.60 -22.01 -29.23
N ALA A 14 -19.40 -21.92 -28.68
CA ALA A 14 -18.29 -21.13 -29.20
C ALA A 14 -17.03 -22.00 -29.16
N GLU A 15 -16.17 -21.86 -30.16
CA GLU A 15 -14.95 -22.66 -30.29
C GLU A 15 -13.79 -21.86 -29.70
N VAL A 16 -12.98 -22.48 -28.85
CA VAL A 16 -11.78 -21.81 -28.33
C VAL A 16 -10.78 -21.66 -29.46
N ILE A 17 -10.55 -20.42 -29.88
CA ILE A 17 -9.60 -20.06 -30.93
C ILE A 17 -8.18 -19.99 -30.35
N GLN A 18 -8.05 -19.51 -29.10
CA GLN A 18 -6.76 -19.29 -28.48
C GLN A 18 -6.84 -19.28 -26.95
N VAL A 19 -5.82 -19.87 -26.31
CA VAL A 19 -5.52 -19.70 -24.88
C VAL A 19 -4.15 -19.06 -24.75
N SER A 20 -4.04 -17.95 -24.01
CA SER A 20 -2.78 -17.27 -23.70
C SER A 20 -2.59 -17.20 -22.20
N VAL A 21 -1.43 -17.67 -21.73
CA VAL A 21 -1.01 -17.59 -20.33
C VAL A 21 0.22 -16.70 -20.25
N LYS A 22 0.20 -15.69 -19.38
CA LYS A 22 1.31 -14.74 -19.19
C LYS A 22 1.55 -14.51 -17.71
N GLN A 23 2.81 -14.61 -17.29
CA GLN A 23 3.23 -14.11 -15.99
C GLN A 23 3.23 -12.58 -16.01
N LYS A 24 2.63 -11.98 -15.00
CA LYS A 24 2.54 -10.53 -14.80
C LYS A 24 2.98 -10.15 -13.40
N ILE A 25 3.38 -8.89 -13.26
CA ILE A 25 3.86 -8.32 -12.00
C ILE A 25 2.98 -7.12 -11.66
N LYS A 26 2.47 -7.08 -10.44
CA LYS A 26 1.90 -5.88 -9.83
C LYS A 26 2.95 -5.32 -8.86
N PRO A 27 3.53 -4.16 -9.17
CA PRO A 27 4.62 -3.63 -8.36
C PRO A 27 4.11 -3.20 -6.98
N ARG A 28 4.98 -3.33 -5.98
CA ARG A 28 4.78 -2.75 -4.65
C ARG A 28 4.68 -1.22 -4.73
N PRO A 29 4.08 -0.56 -3.72
CA PRO A 29 3.98 0.89 -3.70
C PRO A 29 5.36 1.55 -3.49
N GLN A 30 5.46 2.82 -3.88
CA GLN A 30 6.56 3.70 -3.46
C GLN A 30 6.31 4.19 -2.02
N GLY A 31 7.31 4.88 -1.44
CA GLY A 31 7.13 5.56 -0.15
C GLY A 31 5.90 6.46 -0.16
N LEU A 32 5.19 6.52 0.97
CA LEU A 32 3.95 7.28 1.08
C LEU A 32 4.25 8.78 1.17
N ASN A 33 3.65 9.59 0.32
CA ASN A 33 3.68 11.04 0.44
C ASN A 33 2.31 11.58 0.89
N THR A 34 2.23 12.89 1.12
CA THR A 34 0.99 13.52 1.61
C THR A 34 -0.17 13.37 0.65
N VAL A 35 0.05 13.59 -0.65
CA VAL A 35 -1.02 13.54 -1.66
C VAL A 35 -1.65 12.15 -1.69
N GLU A 36 -0.82 11.11 -1.70
CA GLU A 36 -1.28 9.73 -1.73
C GLU A 36 -1.98 9.33 -0.42
N MET A 37 -1.44 9.73 0.74
CA MET A 37 -2.09 9.52 2.03
C MET A 37 -3.51 10.11 2.05
N LEU A 38 -3.67 11.37 1.62
CA LEU A 38 -4.97 12.04 1.60
C LEU A 38 -5.94 11.39 0.60
N ARG A 39 -5.45 10.98 -0.57
CA ARG A 39 -6.24 10.29 -1.60
C ARG A 39 -6.80 8.97 -1.07
N VAL A 40 -5.97 8.15 -0.42
CA VAL A 40 -6.39 6.86 0.13
C VAL A 40 -7.24 7.03 1.39
N ALA A 41 -6.95 8.02 2.24
CA ALA A 41 -7.79 8.33 3.38
C ALA A 41 -9.23 8.66 2.93
N SER A 42 -9.38 9.46 1.87
CA SER A 42 -10.70 9.79 1.32
C SER A 42 -11.35 8.58 0.64
N ALA A 43 -10.69 7.95 -0.33
CA ALA A 43 -11.30 6.90 -1.15
C ALA A 43 -11.47 5.57 -0.41
N GLY A 44 -10.54 5.23 0.50
CA GLY A 44 -10.49 3.94 1.19
C GLY A 44 -11.00 3.99 2.63
N LEU A 45 -10.80 5.10 3.33
CA LEU A 45 -11.19 5.23 4.75
C LEU A 45 -12.43 6.12 4.95
N GLY A 46 -12.87 6.85 3.94
CA GLY A 46 -13.97 7.82 4.06
C GLY A 46 -13.62 9.02 4.95
N ILE A 47 -12.34 9.33 5.13
CA ILE A 47 -11.85 10.46 5.94
C ILE A 47 -11.57 11.61 4.98
N GLY A 48 -12.22 12.77 5.21
CA GLY A 48 -12.00 13.95 4.38
C GLY A 48 -10.55 14.44 4.44
N PRO A 49 -10.02 15.09 3.38
CA PRO A 49 -8.61 15.52 3.37
C PRO A 49 -8.20 16.41 4.55
N HIS A 50 -9.10 17.29 5.01
CA HIS A 50 -8.86 18.14 6.18
C HIS A 50 -8.70 17.30 7.46
N ASP A 51 -9.64 16.40 7.72
CA ASP A 51 -9.63 15.54 8.91
C ASP A 51 -8.46 14.57 8.89
N ALA A 52 -8.16 13.99 7.72
CA ALA A 52 -7.01 13.09 7.53
C ALA A 52 -5.68 13.79 7.88
N MET A 53 -5.49 15.03 7.44
CA MET A 53 -4.32 15.82 7.80
C MET A 53 -4.28 16.12 9.29
N ALA A 54 -5.40 16.53 9.89
CA ALA A 54 -5.48 16.82 11.33
C ALA A 54 -5.18 15.56 12.18
N VAL A 55 -5.65 14.39 11.75
CA VAL A 55 -5.32 13.10 12.38
C VAL A 55 -3.83 12.79 12.24
N ALA A 56 -3.26 12.94 11.04
CA ALA A 56 -1.85 12.67 10.80
C ALA A 56 -0.94 13.58 11.63
N GLU A 57 -1.28 14.87 11.77
CA GLU A 57 -0.55 15.81 12.61
C GLU A 57 -0.58 15.44 14.09
N ARG A 58 -1.71 14.92 14.59
CA ARG A 58 -1.81 14.37 15.95
C ARG A 58 -0.93 13.14 16.11
N LEU A 59 -0.97 12.20 15.16
CA LEU A 59 -0.10 11.01 15.17
C LEU A 59 1.38 11.39 15.19
N TYR A 60 1.77 12.40 14.39
CA TYR A 60 3.13 12.93 14.38
C TYR A 60 3.54 13.55 15.72
N THR A 61 2.70 14.44 16.26
CA THR A 61 2.98 15.12 17.53
C THR A 61 3.07 14.12 18.70
N SER A 62 2.32 13.03 18.64
CA SER A 62 2.40 11.92 19.59
C SER A 62 3.55 10.93 19.33
N GLY A 63 4.31 11.11 18.25
CA GLY A 63 5.49 10.30 17.91
C GLY A 63 5.21 8.95 17.25
N TYR A 64 4.00 8.73 16.72
CA TYR A 64 3.64 7.47 16.06
C TYR A 64 4.06 7.41 14.59
N ILE A 65 4.12 8.56 13.93
CA ILE A 65 4.59 8.69 12.54
C ILE A 65 5.58 9.85 12.43
N ASN A 66 6.36 9.90 11.35
CA ASN A 66 7.16 11.08 11.01
C ASN A 66 6.28 12.19 10.41
N TYR A 67 6.89 13.32 10.05
CA TYR A 67 6.15 14.51 9.62
C TYR A 67 5.29 14.23 8.37
N PRO A 68 3.95 14.48 8.41
CA PRO A 68 3.02 13.99 7.39
C PRO A 68 2.83 14.94 6.20
N ARG A 69 3.64 16.00 6.11
CA ARG A 69 3.66 16.98 5.02
C ARG A 69 4.98 16.84 4.26
N THR A 70 4.97 15.99 3.24
CA THR A 70 6.11 15.65 2.39
C THR A 70 5.66 15.31 0.98
N GLU A 71 6.43 15.73 0.00
CA GLU A 71 6.27 15.30 -1.40
C GLU A 71 7.15 14.07 -1.74
N THR A 72 8.14 13.79 -0.90
CA THR A 72 9.13 12.73 -1.06
C THR A 72 8.50 11.33 -0.98
N THR A 73 8.86 10.48 -1.93
CA THR A 73 8.50 9.05 -1.99
C THR A 73 9.72 8.13 -1.97
N ALA A 74 10.94 8.69 -2.03
CA ALA A 74 12.20 7.94 -1.88
C ALA A 74 12.65 7.92 -0.42
N TYR A 75 12.93 6.73 0.13
CA TYR A 75 13.55 6.62 1.45
C TYR A 75 15.04 6.97 1.38
N PRO A 76 15.57 7.78 2.31
CA PRO A 76 17.02 8.01 2.41
C PRO A 76 17.78 6.72 2.74
N ASN A 77 19.03 6.61 2.28
CA ASN A 77 19.89 5.45 2.59
C ASN A 77 20.16 5.27 4.11
N THR A 78 20.04 6.35 4.89
CA THR A 78 20.23 6.36 6.34
C THR A 78 18.96 5.99 7.12
N PHE A 79 17.84 5.76 6.44
CA PHE A 79 16.56 5.49 7.08
C PHE A 79 16.49 4.02 7.54
N ASP A 80 16.34 3.79 8.85
CA ASP A 80 16.39 2.45 9.43
C ASP A 80 15.09 1.65 9.24
N LEU A 81 14.85 1.21 8.01
CA LEU A 81 13.66 0.44 7.62
C LEU A 81 13.50 -0.85 8.45
N ARG A 82 14.62 -1.51 8.79
CA ARG A 82 14.60 -2.75 9.58
C ARG A 82 14.19 -2.46 11.02
N GLY A 83 14.74 -1.42 11.64
CA GLY A 83 14.37 -1.01 13.00
C GLY A 83 12.91 -0.60 13.09
N LEU A 84 12.39 0.15 12.12
CA LEU A 84 10.96 0.51 12.08
C LEU A 84 10.06 -0.72 11.94
N LEU A 85 10.43 -1.69 11.09
CA LEU A 85 9.68 -2.95 10.95
C LEU A 85 9.72 -3.80 12.23
N GLN A 86 10.86 -3.85 12.92
CA GLN A 86 11.01 -4.58 14.19
C GLN A 86 10.05 -4.10 15.26
N GLN A 87 9.73 -2.81 15.30
CA GLN A 87 8.76 -2.29 16.26
C GLN A 87 7.33 -2.80 16.02
N GLN A 88 7.01 -3.23 14.80
CA GLN A 88 5.65 -3.61 14.39
C GLN A 88 5.32 -5.11 14.61
N VAL A 89 6.29 -5.93 15.03
CA VAL A 89 6.15 -7.41 15.11
C VAL A 89 5.11 -7.90 16.11
N ASN A 90 4.77 -7.07 17.11
CA ASN A 90 3.80 -7.42 18.16
C ASN A 90 2.35 -7.06 17.78
N SER A 91 2.12 -6.51 16.59
CA SER A 91 0.77 -6.25 16.12
C SER A 91 -0.01 -7.55 15.95
N PRO A 92 -1.25 -7.66 16.47
CA PRO A 92 -2.10 -8.81 16.20
C PRO A 92 -2.62 -8.86 14.76
N VAL A 93 -2.51 -7.77 13.99
CA VAL A 93 -3.06 -7.67 12.62
C VAL A 93 -1.99 -7.95 11.55
N TRP A 94 -0.78 -7.41 11.73
CA TRP A 94 0.32 -7.51 10.74
C TRP A 94 1.63 -8.02 11.33
N GLY A 95 1.67 -8.40 12.60
CA GLY A 95 2.90 -8.84 13.27
C GLY A 95 3.51 -10.08 12.62
N ASP A 96 2.67 -11.03 12.20
CA ASP A 96 3.11 -12.23 11.48
C ASP A 96 3.81 -11.88 10.17
N LEU A 97 3.21 -10.98 9.39
CA LEU A 97 3.78 -10.47 8.15
C LEU A 97 5.09 -9.73 8.39
N ALA A 98 5.16 -8.89 9.43
CA ALA A 98 6.39 -8.19 9.79
C ALA A 98 7.51 -9.16 10.17
N ARG A 99 7.20 -10.22 10.92
CA ARG A 99 8.17 -11.28 11.28
C ARG A 99 8.65 -12.04 10.04
N GLU A 100 7.74 -12.36 9.12
CA GLU A 100 8.08 -13.01 7.86
C GLU A 100 9.03 -12.15 7.01
N VAL A 101 8.74 -10.86 6.83
CA VAL A 101 9.60 -9.94 6.07
C VAL A 101 10.97 -9.78 6.74
N LEU A 102 11.05 -9.73 8.08
CA LEU A 102 12.32 -9.68 8.79
C LEU A 102 13.17 -10.94 8.61
N HIS A 103 12.51 -12.10 8.58
CA HIS A 103 13.12 -13.41 8.39
C HIS A 103 13.66 -13.59 6.97
N ASN A 104 12.82 -13.30 5.96
CA ASN A 104 13.18 -13.48 4.55
C ASN A 104 14.13 -12.39 4.03
N GLY A 105 14.22 -11.27 4.75
CA GLY A 105 14.98 -10.10 4.35
C GLY A 105 14.10 -9.06 3.65
N LEU A 106 14.36 -7.79 3.94
CA LEU A 106 13.62 -6.67 3.35
C LEU A 106 13.99 -6.55 1.86
N THR A 107 12.98 -6.37 1.02
CA THR A 107 13.20 -5.93 -0.36
C THR A 107 13.55 -4.44 -0.33
N PRO A 108 14.61 -3.99 -1.03
CA PRO A 108 14.91 -2.56 -1.13
C PRO A 108 13.67 -1.79 -1.64
N PRO A 109 13.29 -0.66 -1.03
CA PRO A 109 12.17 0.13 -1.53
C PRO A 109 12.34 0.50 -3.01
N ARG A 110 11.23 0.70 -3.72
CA ARG A 110 11.29 1.21 -5.08
C ARG A 110 11.90 2.62 -5.07
N ALA A 111 12.67 2.93 -6.12
CA ALA A 111 13.10 4.30 -6.37
C ALA A 111 11.88 5.23 -6.40
N GLY A 112 11.98 6.34 -5.69
CA GLY A 112 10.97 7.37 -5.60
C GLY A 112 11.53 8.73 -6.01
N HIS A 113 10.77 9.77 -5.72
CA HIS A 113 11.19 11.15 -5.86
C HIS A 113 11.65 11.66 -4.50
N ASP A 114 12.79 12.35 -4.46
CA ASP A 114 13.28 13.08 -3.29
C ASP A 114 13.10 14.58 -3.54
N ALA A 115 12.22 15.22 -2.76
CA ALA A 115 11.94 16.65 -2.85
C ALA A 115 12.87 17.48 -1.94
N GLY A 116 13.73 16.84 -1.15
CA GLY A 116 14.65 17.49 -0.22
C GLY A 116 13.99 18.03 1.06
N ASP A 117 12.77 17.56 1.38
CA ASP A 117 11.99 17.98 2.55
C ASP A 117 12.11 16.98 3.72
N HIS A 118 11.21 16.01 3.79
CA HIS A 118 11.16 14.98 4.82
C HIS A 118 11.05 13.59 4.18
N PRO A 119 11.55 12.53 4.83
CA PRO A 119 11.38 11.16 4.32
C PRO A 119 9.89 10.80 4.11
N PRO A 120 9.59 9.75 3.33
CA PRO A 120 8.22 9.28 3.16
C PRO A 120 7.53 9.00 4.50
N ILE A 121 6.21 9.17 4.54
CA ILE A 121 5.40 8.97 5.74
C ILE A 121 5.50 7.51 6.18
N ALA A 122 6.00 7.29 7.39
CA ALA A 122 6.33 5.97 7.93
C ALA A 122 6.00 5.89 9.43
N PRO A 123 5.70 4.68 9.95
CA PRO A 123 5.51 4.49 11.39
C PRO A 123 6.83 4.60 12.13
N MET A 124 6.83 5.34 13.24
CA MET A 124 8.00 5.58 14.09
C MET A 124 7.91 4.86 15.45
N ARG A 125 6.70 4.44 15.84
CA ARG A 125 6.41 3.68 17.06
C ARG A 125 5.18 2.83 16.87
N PHE A 126 5.19 1.61 17.41
CA PHE A 126 3.99 0.78 17.47
C PHE A 126 2.87 1.44 18.30
N ALA A 127 1.63 1.26 17.84
CA ALA A 127 0.42 1.68 18.52
C ALA A 127 -0.67 0.62 18.35
N SER A 128 -1.37 0.31 19.42
CA SER A 128 -2.59 -0.50 19.38
C SER A 128 -3.83 0.36 19.14
N SER A 129 -4.96 -0.28 18.83
CA SER A 129 -6.26 0.39 18.77
C SER A 129 -6.78 0.89 20.12
N GLN A 130 -6.13 0.53 21.22
CA GLN A 130 -6.43 1.04 22.55
C GLN A 130 -5.66 2.34 22.83
N ASP A 131 -4.45 2.46 22.29
CA ASP A 131 -3.63 3.68 22.38
C ASP A 131 -4.19 4.81 21.51
N LEU A 132 -4.84 4.44 20.40
CA LEU A 132 -5.36 5.37 19.40
C LEU A 132 -6.89 5.28 19.34
N GLY A 133 -7.57 6.43 19.35
CA GLY A 133 -9.00 6.46 19.02
C GLY A 133 -9.29 5.90 17.62
N HIS A 134 -10.52 5.44 17.39
CA HIS A 134 -10.93 4.69 16.19
C HIS A 134 -10.45 5.31 14.86
N GLU A 135 -10.68 6.61 14.67
CA GLU A 135 -10.28 7.30 13.42
C GLU A 135 -8.75 7.39 13.27
N SER A 136 -8.03 7.74 14.33
CA SER A 136 -6.57 7.80 14.35
C SER A 136 -5.95 6.43 14.09
N TYR A 137 -6.52 5.37 14.65
CA TYR A 137 -6.05 4.02 14.44
C TYR A 137 -6.20 3.58 12.98
N ARG A 138 -7.32 3.90 12.32
CA ARG A 138 -7.54 3.55 10.90
C ARG A 138 -6.51 4.18 9.96
N LEU A 139 -6.15 5.44 10.18
CA LEU A 139 -5.12 6.09 9.37
C LEU A 139 -3.72 5.53 9.70
N TYR A 140 -3.42 5.33 10.98
CA TYR A 140 -2.16 4.74 11.43
C TYR A 140 -1.96 3.33 10.86
N GLU A 141 -2.99 2.47 10.93
CA GLU A 141 -2.98 1.13 10.38
C GLU A 141 -2.66 1.14 8.87
N TYR A 142 -3.28 2.03 8.10
CA TYR A 142 -2.97 2.18 6.69
C TYR A 142 -1.51 2.58 6.46
N ILE A 143 -0.99 3.56 7.21
CA ILE A 143 0.42 4.01 7.10
C ILE A 143 1.38 2.84 7.38
N VAL A 144 1.11 2.03 8.41
CA VAL A 144 1.94 0.86 8.74
C VAL A 144 1.90 -0.19 7.64
N GLN A 145 0.71 -0.57 7.18
CA GLN A 145 0.58 -1.59 6.14
C GLN A 145 1.18 -1.12 4.81
N HIS A 146 1.03 0.16 4.46
CA HIS A 146 1.67 0.75 3.28
C HIS A 146 3.19 0.70 3.41
N PHE A 147 3.74 1.10 4.56
CA PHE A 147 5.17 0.99 4.84
C PHE A 147 5.69 -0.44 4.67
N ILE A 148 5.05 -1.43 5.29
CA ILE A 148 5.44 -2.85 5.16
C ILE A 148 5.40 -3.27 3.68
N ALA A 149 4.36 -2.88 2.94
CA ALA A 149 4.27 -3.18 1.52
C ALA A 149 5.41 -2.58 0.68
N THR A 150 5.96 -1.40 1.04
CA THR A 150 7.10 -0.81 0.31
C THR A 150 8.38 -1.65 0.37
N ILE A 151 8.50 -2.52 1.40
CA ILE A 151 9.68 -3.36 1.67
C ILE A 151 9.41 -4.86 1.47
N MET A 152 8.24 -5.22 0.95
CA MET A 152 7.88 -6.56 0.49
C MET A 152 8.27 -6.78 -0.98
N PRO A 153 8.34 -8.03 -1.46
CA PRO A 153 8.50 -8.30 -2.90
C PRO A 153 7.26 -7.86 -3.69
N ASP A 154 7.44 -7.67 -5.01
CA ASP A 154 6.32 -7.40 -5.92
C ASP A 154 5.38 -8.61 -6.02
N CYS A 155 4.11 -8.36 -6.29
CA CYS A 155 3.13 -9.43 -6.47
C CYS A 155 3.23 -10.02 -7.88
N CYS A 156 3.78 -11.23 -7.99
CA CYS A 156 3.81 -12.02 -9.21
C CYS A 156 2.52 -12.84 -9.34
N TYR A 157 1.86 -12.77 -10.50
CA TYR A 157 0.63 -13.50 -10.78
C TYR A 157 0.58 -14.01 -12.22
N GLU A 158 -0.23 -15.03 -12.46
CA GLU A 158 -0.50 -15.54 -13.79
C GLU A 158 -1.81 -14.93 -14.33
N GLN A 159 -1.78 -14.46 -15.58
CA GLN A 159 -2.97 -14.03 -16.29
C GLN A 159 -3.26 -14.96 -17.46
N THR A 160 -4.46 -15.55 -17.45
CA THR A 160 -4.96 -16.44 -18.51
C THR A 160 -6.07 -15.74 -19.29
N GLN A 161 -5.92 -15.68 -20.62
CA GLN A 161 -6.91 -15.13 -21.55
C GLN A 161 -7.36 -16.22 -22.52
N VAL A 162 -8.67 -16.43 -22.63
CA VAL A 162 -9.30 -17.38 -23.56
C VAL A 162 -10.11 -16.59 -24.58
N THR A 163 -9.86 -16.86 -25.87
CA THR A 163 -10.60 -16.26 -26.99
C THR A 163 -11.49 -17.32 -27.62
N VAL A 164 -12.77 -16.99 -27.84
CA VAL A 164 -13.81 -17.83 -28.43
C VAL A 164 -14.55 -17.12 -29.56
#